data_AF-A0A1L7BDU6-F1
#
_entry.id   AF-A0A1L7BDU6-F1
#
_cell.length_a   1.000
_cell.length_b   1.000
_cell.length_c   1.000
_cell.angle_alpha   90.00
_cell.angle_beta   90.00
_cell.angle_gamma   90.00
#
_symmetry.space_group_name_H-M   'P 1'
#
loop_
_entity.id
_entity.type
_entity.pdbx_description
1 polymer ?
#
loop_
_entity_poly.entity_id
_entity_poly.type
_entity_poly.pdbx_seq_one_letter_code
_entity_poly.pdbx_strand_id
1 'polypeptide(L)'
;MKFFKRADIVLILIIVLFSVIFFPKVSKNSIFVVKVNGELYLKLTKPGAYKIKDNNGKVLSIVHFDGEKAWITDSTCPLKICEKTGKIDKGGKIICVPNKIVVESKEQELQTW
;
A
#
# COMPACT_ATOMS: atom_id res chain seq x y z
N MET A 1 21.31 -40.57 -30.28
CA MET A 1 20.80 -39.51 -29.40
C MET A 1 21.44 -39.66 -28.02
N LYS A 2 22.56 -38.97 -27.75
CA LYS A 2 23.32 -39.08 -26.49
C LYS A 2 22.72 -38.10 -25.48
N PHE A 3 21.62 -38.52 -24.86
CA PHE A 3 20.85 -37.71 -23.93
C PHE A 3 21.53 -37.70 -22.54
N PHE A 4 21.89 -36.49 -22.10
CA PHE A 4 22.27 -36.12 -20.72
C PHE A 4 23.52 -36.78 -20.12
N LYS A 5 24.68 -36.13 -20.31
CA LYS A 5 25.84 -36.32 -19.43
C LYS A 5 25.59 -35.60 -18.10
N ARG A 6 26.24 -36.07 -17.02
CA ARG A 6 26.18 -35.47 -15.66
C ARG A 6 26.43 -33.94 -15.66
N ALA A 7 27.20 -33.45 -16.64
CA ALA A 7 27.47 -32.04 -16.84
C ALA A 7 26.24 -31.21 -17.26
N ASP A 8 25.32 -31.74 -18.07
CA ASP A 8 24.08 -31.05 -18.46
C ASP A 8 23.14 -30.86 -17.27
N ILE A 9 23.09 -31.86 -16.39
CA ILE A 9 22.27 -31.79 -15.16
C ILE A 9 22.83 -30.72 -14.22
N VAL A 10 24.16 -30.64 -14.07
CA VAL A 10 24.81 -29.58 -13.28
C VAL A 10 24.56 -28.20 -13.90
N LEU A 11 24.60 -28.09 -15.22
CA LEU A 11 24.35 -26.84 -15.94
C LEU A 11 22.91 -26.34 -15.75
N ILE A 12 21.92 -27.23 -15.87
CA ILE A 12 20.51 -26.91 -15.63
C ILE A 12 20.28 -26.46 -14.19
N LEU A 13 20.91 -27.12 -13.22
CA LEU A 13 20.74 -26.81 -11.80
C LEU A 13 21.29 -25.42 -11.45
N ILE A 14 22.41 -25.03 -12.06
CA ILE A 14 23.00 -23.69 -11.91
C ILE A 14 22.08 -22.61 -12.51
N ILE A 15 21.49 -22.86 -13.68
CA ILE A 15 20.58 -21.91 -14.35
C ILE A 15 19.31 -21.68 -13.53
N VAL A 16 18.76 -22.75 -12.92
CA VAL A 16 17.58 -22.65 -12.04
C VAL A 16 17.91 -21.90 -10.74
N LEU A 17 19.09 -22.13 -10.14
CA LEU A 17 19.53 -21.36 -8.97
C LEU A 17 19.73 -19.88 -9.30
N PHE A 18 20.31 -19.57 -10.45
CA PHE A 18 20.51 -18.19 -10.89
C PHE A 18 19.20 -17.45 -11.15
N SER A 19 18.19 -18.12 -11.72
CA SER A 19 16.91 -17.48 -12.02
C SER A 19 16.16 -17.08 -10.75
N VAL A 20 16.20 -17.88 -9.69
CA VAL A 20 15.55 -17.57 -8.40
C VAL A 20 16.21 -16.39 -7.69
N ILE A 21 17.54 -16.25 -7.78
CA ILE A 21 18.30 -15.16 -7.14
C ILE A 21 18.07 -13.82 -7.85
N PHE A 22 17.88 -13.83 -9.17
CA PHE A 22 17.78 -12.63 -9.99
C PHE A 22 16.35 -12.14 -10.21
N PHE A 23 15.31 -12.73 -9.59
CA PHE A 23 13.97 -12.14 -9.64
C PHE A 23 13.94 -10.85 -8.82
N PRO A 24 13.88 -9.65 -9.44
CA PRO A 24 13.62 -8.45 -8.68
C PRO A 24 12.23 -8.58 -8.06
N LYS A 25 12.10 -8.30 -6.76
CA LYS A 25 10.79 -8.09 -6.15
C LYS A 25 10.15 -6.91 -6.88
N VAL A 26 9.20 -7.21 -7.77
CA VAL A 26 8.33 -6.21 -8.37
C VAL A 26 7.45 -5.66 -7.25
N SER A 27 7.90 -4.61 -6.57
CA SER A 27 7.01 -3.82 -5.73
C SER A 27 6.07 -3.09 -6.68
N LYS A 28 4.87 -3.63 -6.87
CA LYS A 28 3.79 -2.84 -7.48
C LYS A 28 3.59 -1.63 -6.58
N ASN A 29 4.02 -0.47 -7.05
CA ASN A 29 3.97 0.77 -6.28
C ASN A 29 2.49 1.18 -6.14
N SER A 30 1.81 0.65 -5.13
CA SER A 30 0.42 1.02 -4.83
C SER A 30 0.41 2.34 -4.10
N ILE A 31 -0.17 3.37 -4.71
CA ILE A 31 -0.32 4.67 -4.09
C ILE A 31 -1.56 4.63 -3.19
N PHE A 32 -1.39 4.91 -1.91
CA PHE A 32 -2.53 5.16 -1.03
C PHE A 32 -2.93 6.63 -1.14
N VAL A 33 -4.23 6.89 -1.24
CA VAL A 33 -4.80 8.23 -1.29
C VAL A 33 -5.75 8.43 -0.12
N VAL A 34 -5.67 9.61 0.48
CA VAL A 34 -6.59 10.06 1.52
C VAL A 34 -7.53 11.08 0.89
N LYS A 35 -8.83 10.83 1.04
CA LYS A 35 -9.90 11.74 0.65
C LYS A 35 -10.63 12.24 1.88
N VAL A 36 -10.96 13.53 1.89
CA VAL A 36 -11.77 14.16 2.93
C VAL A 36 -12.92 14.86 2.23
N ASN A 37 -14.16 14.62 2.68
CA ASN A 37 -15.37 15.13 2.02
C ASN A 37 -15.50 14.72 0.53
N GLY A 38 -14.87 13.60 0.13
CA GLY A 38 -14.87 13.13 -1.25
C GLY A 38 -13.77 13.72 -2.14
N GLU A 39 -13.06 14.75 -1.68
CA GLU A 39 -11.98 15.40 -2.41
C GLU A 39 -10.62 14.82 -2.03
N LEU A 40 -9.67 14.81 -2.98
CA LEU A 40 -8.31 14.33 -2.74
C LEU A 40 -7.61 15.28 -1.77
N TYR A 41 -7.29 14.80 -0.58
CA TYR A 41 -6.58 15.57 0.44
C TYR A 41 -5.07 15.37 0.36
N LEU A 42 -4.63 14.11 0.24
CA LEU A 42 -3.21 13.75 0.28
C LEU A 42 -2.95 12.43 -0.46
N LYS A 43 -1.78 12.31 -1.09
CA LYS A 43 -1.22 11.04 -1.57
C LYS A 43 -0.11 10.59 -0.61
N LEU A 44 -0.19 9.35 -0.14
CA LEU A 44 0.80 8.74 0.76
C LEU A 44 1.90 8.13 -0.11
N THR A 45 2.98 8.88 -0.34
CA THR A 45 4.12 8.45 -1.16
C THR A 45 5.34 8.06 -0.33
N LYS A 46 5.45 8.58 0.90
CA LYS A 46 6.58 8.30 1.79
C LYS A 46 6.07 7.71 3.10
N PRO A 47 6.80 6.77 3.73
CA PRO A 47 6.45 6.29 5.06
C PRO A 47 6.38 7.45 6.05
N GLY A 48 5.36 7.46 6.91
CA GLY A 48 5.16 8.53 7.88
C GLY A 48 3.78 8.53 8.53
N ALA A 49 3.58 9.51 9.41
CA ALA A 49 2.32 9.80 10.08
C ALA A 49 1.77 11.15 9.61
N TYR A 50 0.51 11.16 9.20
CA TYR A 50 -0.15 12.29 8.56
C TYR A 50 -1.38 12.70 9.34
N LYS A 51 -1.36 13.92 9.90
CA LYS A 51 -2.49 14.46 10.66
C LYS A 51 -3.53 15.02 9.70
N ILE A 52 -4.73 14.46 9.73
CA ILE A 52 -5.88 14.98 8.99
C ILE A 52 -6.56 16.02 9.86
N LYS A 53 -6.72 17.23 9.34
CA LYS A 53 -7.33 18.35 10.05
C LYS A 53 -8.64 18.75 9.39
N ASP A 54 -9.58 19.20 10.21
CA ASP A 54 -10.81 19.86 9.75
C ASP A 54 -10.51 21.32 9.33
N ASN A 55 -11.50 21.99 8.74
CA ASN A 55 -11.47 23.40 8.36
C ASN A 55 -11.09 24.33 9.52
N ASN A 56 -11.42 23.93 10.75
CA ASN A 56 -11.08 24.66 11.98
C ASN A 56 -9.68 24.34 12.53
N GLY A 57 -8.86 23.59 11.79
CA GLY A 57 -7.50 23.20 12.19
C GLY A 57 -7.42 22.10 13.26
N LYS A 58 -8.56 21.61 13.77
CA LYS A 58 -8.64 20.51 14.73
C LYS A 58 -8.23 19.19 14.05
N VAL A 59 -7.36 18.42 14.70
CA VAL A 59 -6.97 17.08 14.22
C VAL A 59 -8.16 16.13 14.36
N LEU A 60 -8.57 15.53 13.25
CA LEU A 60 -9.67 14.57 13.17
C LEU A 60 -9.19 13.12 13.31
N SER A 61 -8.06 12.78 12.67
CA SER A 61 -7.48 11.44 12.67
C SER A 61 -6.00 11.52 12.28
N ILE A 62 -5.21 10.50 12.62
CA ILE A 62 -3.83 10.34 12.14
C ILE A 62 -3.78 9.12 11.22
N VAL A 63 -3.33 9.34 9.98
CA VAL A 63 -3.12 8.27 9.00
C VAL A 63 -1.65 7.90 9.01
N HIS A 64 -1.34 6.63 9.20
CA HIS A 64 0.00 6.08 9.12
C HIS A 64 0.19 5.31 7.82
N PHE A 65 1.39 5.39 7.27
CA PHE A 65 1.83 4.62 6.12
C PHE A 65 3.26 4.13 6.35
N ASP A 66 3.51 2.84 6.16
CA ASP A 66 4.85 2.24 6.33
C ASP A 66 5.58 1.96 5.01
N GLY A 67 4.98 2.35 3.87
CA GLY A 67 5.48 2.05 2.53
C GLY A 67 4.72 0.93 1.84
N GLU A 68 4.06 0.04 2.60
CA GLU A 68 3.28 -1.07 2.05
C GLU A 68 1.81 -1.04 2.52
N LYS A 69 1.60 -0.63 3.77
CA LYS A 69 0.30 -0.68 4.45
C LYS A 69 -0.06 0.68 5.03
N ALA A 70 -1.36 0.97 5.06
CA ALA A 70 -1.90 2.17 5.68
C ALA A 70 -2.85 1.82 6.83
N TRP A 71 -2.89 2.64 7.89
CA TRP A 71 -3.85 2.49 9.00
C TRP A 71 -4.17 3.84 9.64
N ILE A 72 -5.21 3.88 10.47
CA ILE A 72 -5.62 5.08 11.19
C ILE A 72 -5.46 4.88 12.70
N THR A 73 -5.02 5.93 13.39
CA THR A 73 -4.96 6.07 14.84
C THR A 73 -5.56 7.42 15.25
N ASP A 74 -5.85 7.57 16.55
CA ASP A 74 -6.25 8.84 17.16
C ASP A 74 -7.43 9.55 16.46
N SER A 75 -8.42 8.78 16.02
CA SER A 75 -9.62 9.34 15.38
C SER A 75 -10.55 9.94 16.42
N THR A 76 -11.05 11.15 16.19
CA THR A 76 -12.01 11.80 17.08
C THR A 76 -13.41 11.18 17.00
N CYS A 77 -13.66 10.24 16.08
CA CYS A 77 -14.98 9.65 15.90
C CYS A 77 -15.33 8.65 17.03
N PRO A 78 -16.60 8.59 17.46
CA PRO A 78 -17.02 7.71 18.55
C PRO A 78 -17.03 6.22 18.14
N LEU A 79 -17.24 5.95 16.85
CA LEU A 79 -17.37 4.58 16.35
C LEU A 79 -16.03 3.84 16.33
N LYS A 80 -14.92 4.59 16.14
CA LYS A 80 -13.56 4.05 16.08
C LYS A 80 -13.38 2.90 15.08
N ILE A 81 -14.30 2.76 14.10
CA ILE A 81 -14.30 1.65 13.14
C ILE A 81 -13.03 1.71 12.29
N CYS A 82 -12.63 2.90 11.86
CA CYS A 82 -11.41 3.11 11.07
C CYS A 82 -10.12 2.68 11.78
N GLU A 83 -10.05 2.83 13.11
CA GLU A 83 -8.92 2.34 13.92
C GLU A 83 -9.01 0.81 14.07
N LYS A 84 -10.21 0.28 14.31
CA LYS A 84 -10.46 -1.17 14.42
C LYS A 84 -10.24 -1.92 13.11
N THR A 85 -10.36 -1.27 11.96
CA THR A 85 -10.00 -1.86 10.65
C THR A 85 -8.53 -2.29 10.62
N GLY A 86 -7.66 -1.59 11.35
CA GLY A 86 -6.25 -1.92 11.41
C GLY A 86 -5.53 -1.58 10.11
N LYS A 87 -4.48 -2.36 9.79
CA LYS A 87 -3.63 -2.15 8.62
C LYS A 87 -4.30 -2.70 7.36
N ILE A 88 -4.48 -1.83 6.37
CA ILE A 88 -4.89 -2.21 5.02
C ILE A 88 -3.69 -2.30 4.09
N ASP A 89 -3.75 -3.24 3.17
CA ASP A 89 -2.81 -3.41 2.07
C ASP A 89 -3.45 -2.99 0.74
N LYS A 90 -2.84 -3.39 -0.38
CA LYS A 90 -3.32 -3.09 -1.72
C LYS A 90 -4.68 -3.74 -1.99
N GLY A 91 -5.65 -2.92 -2.39
CA GLY A 91 -7.06 -3.28 -2.59
C GLY A 91 -7.93 -2.92 -1.38
N GLY A 92 -7.31 -2.67 -0.22
CA GLY A 92 -8.02 -2.31 1.00
C GLY A 92 -8.52 -0.86 1.03
N LYS A 93 -9.53 -0.63 1.88
CA LYS A 93 -10.11 0.68 2.14
C LYS A 93 -10.39 0.86 3.63
N ILE A 94 -10.11 2.05 4.16
CA ILE A 94 -10.52 2.48 5.49
C ILE A 94 -11.50 3.63 5.32
N ILE A 95 -12.67 3.51 5.95
CA ILE A 95 -13.74 4.49 5.87
C ILE A 95 -14.05 5.00 7.27
N CYS A 96 -14.03 6.30 7.46
CA CYS A 96 -14.50 6.97 8.66
C CYS A 96 -15.69 7.85 8.30
N VAL A 97 -16.89 7.29 8.39
CA VAL A 97 -18.15 7.95 7.99
C VAL A 97 -18.37 9.28 8.73
N PRO A 98 -18.22 9.38 10.07
CA PRO A 98 -18.51 10.62 10.80
C PRO A 98 -17.60 11.79 10.38
N ASN A 99 -16.32 11.50 10.16
CA ASN A 99 -15.33 12.51 9.73
C ASN A 99 -15.24 12.64 8.20
N LYS A 100 -16.03 11.86 7.43
CA LYS A 100 -16.02 11.81 5.96
C LYS A 100 -14.61 11.58 5.37
N ILE A 101 -13.81 10.73 6.02
CA ILE A 101 -12.45 10.38 5.58
C ILE A 101 -12.50 9.02 4.90
N VAL A 102 -11.84 8.90 3.74
CA VAL A 102 -11.62 7.63 3.04
C VAL A 102 -10.14 7.48 2.72
N VAL A 103 -9.55 6.36 3.14
CA VAL A 103 -8.19 5.96 2.73
C VAL A 103 -8.35 4.75 1.82
N GLU A 104 -7.86 4.85 0.58
CA GLU A 104 -7.93 3.75 -0.38
C GLU A 104 -6.62 3.60 -1.14
N SER A 105 -6.24 2.38 -1.48
CA SER A 105 -5.18 2.15 -2.45
C SER A 105 -5.71 2.42 -3.86
N LYS A 106 -5.06 3.31 -4.61
CA LYS A 106 -5.28 3.41 -6.06
C LYS A 106 -4.18 2.64 -6.80
N GLU A 107 -4.61 1.85 -7.78
CA GLU A 107 -3.72 1.47 -8.87
C GLU A 107 -3.38 2.78 -9.61
N GLN A 108 -2.10 3.07 -9.82
CA GLN A 108 -1.68 4.25 -10.54
C GLN A 108 -2.07 4.04 -12.01
N GLU A 109 -3.27 4.48 -12.40
CA GLU A 109 -3.67 4.53 -13.80
C GLU A 109 -2.65 5.42 -14.52
N LEU A 110 -1.78 4.79 -15.33
CA LEU A 110 -0.98 5.48 -16.32
C LEU A 110 -1.96 6.26 -17.18
N GLN A 111 -1.98 7.58 -17.02
CA GLN A 111 -2.64 8.47 -17.95
C GLN A 111 -1.84 8.39 -19.27
N THR A 112 -2.21 7.44 -20.12
CA THR A 112 -1.82 7.43 -21.52
C THR A 112 -2.64 8.51 -22.21
N TRP A 113 -2.01 9.67 -22.43
CA TRP A 113 -2.19 10.50 -23.61
C TRP A 113 -2.19 9.69 -24.91
#